data_AF-F4W9K7-F1
#
_entry.id   AF-F4W9K7-F1
#
_cell.length_a   1.000
_cell.length_b   1.000
_cell.length_c   1.000
_cell.angle_alpha   90.00
_cell.angle_beta   90.00
_cell.angle_gamma   90.00
#
_symmetry.space_group_name_H-M   'P 1'
#
loop_
_entity.id
_entity.type
_entity.pdbx_description
1 polymer ?
#
loop_
_entity_poly.entity_id
_entity_poly.type
_entity_poly.pdbx_seq_one_letter_code
_entity_poly.pdbx_strand_id
1 'polypeptide(L)'
;MDTMAADVLVDSTTNNSNVSHPRTLTLPKDWDEKPRLKFPKFTTEERYKMMSLHLNKGWFAFDFLRGFLFFVQPYDIPTDLLVDAVENRISTSKLISESMHVEAAFLVLVGMCCVLACIIPGVELWFACRPIREDYKPSQHPSVLAFLLTILVFILGSCMVTMIICNEVVAVGIEKLPMTVETALQDLKDYHADTTSQLRKCLTRSLDVTSEAILADLDNVEELLGEPVQAELSTETGLDVALDALVDLGNATQELSAKTESLLREGERAHELGLELSRETNKIRRDLEGAVRACSGPDRSLCAVIDSSGIRLDLRIERLLRDDRILRLRSTSRENLTEAGRQARGEYLHVQHHIARTTLDARNRR
;
A
#
# COMPACT_ATOMS: atom_id res chain seq x y z
N MET A 1 8.37 -60.41 24.45
CA MET A 1 8.96 -59.38 23.60
C MET A 1 8.28 -58.09 24.00
N ASP A 2 8.38 -57.71 25.27
CA ASP A 2 9.50 -57.04 25.96
C ASP A 2 9.01 -55.61 26.19
N THR A 3 8.55 -55.29 27.40
CA THR A 3 9.30 -54.52 28.42
C THR A 3 9.78 -53.17 27.87
N MET A 4 9.60 -52.01 28.47
CA MET A 4 9.36 -51.62 29.86
C MET A 4 9.07 -50.11 29.86
N ALA A 5 8.40 -49.64 30.91
CA ALA A 5 8.30 -48.24 31.28
C ALA A 5 9.68 -47.60 31.58
N ALA A 6 9.80 -46.29 31.37
CA ALA A 6 10.70 -45.44 32.14
C ALA A 6 10.16 -44.00 32.19
N ASP A 7 9.70 -43.67 33.39
CA ASP A 7 9.38 -42.34 33.91
C ASP A 7 10.69 -41.71 34.41
N VAL A 8 11.02 -40.46 34.05
CA VAL A 8 12.03 -39.65 34.77
C VAL A 8 11.58 -38.19 34.80
N LEU A 9 11.25 -37.78 36.02
CA LEU A 9 11.00 -36.44 36.53
C LEU A 9 12.30 -35.63 36.69
N VAL A 10 12.17 -34.31 36.47
CA VAL A 10 12.91 -33.19 37.11
C VAL A 10 14.35 -32.92 36.66
N ASP A 11 14.54 -31.76 36.01
CA ASP A 11 15.35 -30.72 36.65
C ASP A 11 14.86 -29.31 36.28
N SER A 12 14.63 -28.52 37.32
CA SER A 12 14.30 -27.11 37.28
C SER A 12 15.60 -26.33 37.36
N THR A 13 16.06 -25.76 36.26
CA THR A 13 17.07 -24.70 36.28
C THR A 13 16.49 -23.43 35.67
N THR A 14 16.07 -22.57 36.59
CA THR A 14 15.83 -21.15 36.45
C THR A 14 16.94 -20.51 35.63
N ASN A 15 16.61 -19.94 34.47
CA ASN A 15 17.37 -18.80 33.99
C ASN A 15 16.43 -17.81 33.30
N ASN A 16 16.28 -16.67 33.97
CA ASN A 16 15.53 -15.53 33.53
C ASN A 16 16.27 -14.88 32.36
N SER A 17 15.73 -15.04 31.15
CA SER A 17 15.97 -14.08 30.07
C SER A 17 14.62 -13.71 29.48
N ASN A 18 14.06 -12.63 30.03
CA ASN A 18 13.02 -11.83 29.41
C ASN A 18 13.51 -11.39 28.02
N VAL A 19 13.17 -12.14 27.00
CA VAL A 19 13.06 -11.66 25.63
C VAL A 19 11.70 -12.12 25.15
N SER A 20 10.71 -11.26 25.34
CA SER A 20 9.41 -11.39 24.70
C SER A 20 9.62 -11.23 23.20
N HIS A 21 9.87 -12.33 22.50
CA HIS A 21 9.64 -12.38 21.07
C HIS A 21 8.15 -12.10 20.85
N PRO A 22 7.75 -11.01 20.17
CA PRO A 22 6.39 -10.90 19.70
C PRO A 22 6.18 -12.08 18.77
N ARG A 23 5.18 -12.89 19.12
CA ARG A 23 4.73 -14.06 18.39
C ARG A 23 4.52 -13.66 16.93
N THR A 24 5.52 -13.92 16.09
CA THR A 24 5.41 -13.83 14.64
C THR A 24 4.26 -14.75 14.24
N LEU A 25 3.17 -14.15 13.77
CA LEU A 25 1.99 -14.85 13.28
C LEU A 25 2.37 -15.55 11.97
N THR A 26 3.00 -16.71 12.10
CA THR A 26 3.23 -17.66 11.02
C THR A 26 1.92 -18.38 10.68
N LEU A 27 0.95 -17.66 10.12
CA LEU A 27 -0.21 -18.31 9.50
C LEU A 27 -0.70 -17.51 8.28
N PRO A 28 -0.56 -18.05 7.05
CA PRO A 28 -1.08 -17.44 5.82
C PRO A 28 -2.61 -17.28 5.77
N LYS A 29 -3.32 -17.67 6.82
CA LYS A 29 -4.79 -17.81 6.85
C LYS A 29 -5.55 -16.58 7.33
N ASP A 30 -4.86 -15.57 7.87
CA ASP A 30 -5.51 -14.36 8.43
C ASP A 30 -5.75 -13.27 7.37
N TRP A 31 -5.15 -13.41 6.18
CA TRP A 31 -5.34 -12.48 5.05
C TRP A 31 -6.66 -12.69 4.28
N ASP A 32 -7.25 -13.88 4.38
CA ASP A 32 -8.50 -14.23 3.67
C ASP A 32 -9.77 -13.82 4.43
N GLU A 33 -9.66 -13.47 5.72
CA GLU A 33 -10.77 -12.86 6.45
C GLU A 33 -10.83 -11.37 6.13
N LYS A 34 -11.45 -11.04 4.98
CA LYS A 34 -11.96 -9.68 4.73
C LYS A 34 -12.64 -9.19 6.01
N PRO A 35 -12.17 -8.09 6.64
CA PRO A 35 -12.80 -7.58 7.84
C PRO A 35 -14.25 -7.29 7.48
N ARG A 36 -15.16 -8.15 7.96
CA ARG A 36 -16.58 -8.00 7.71
C ARG A 36 -17.01 -6.79 8.51
N LEU A 37 -17.06 -5.64 7.84
CA LEU A 37 -17.73 -4.45 8.34
C LEU A 37 -19.14 -4.89 8.75
N LYS A 38 -19.32 -5.09 10.06
CA LYS A 38 -20.64 -5.28 10.65
C LYS A 38 -21.22 -3.89 10.80
N PHE A 39 -21.60 -3.31 9.66
CA PHE A 39 -22.59 -2.24 9.68
C PHE A 39 -23.71 -2.72 10.60
N PRO A 40 -24.18 -1.88 11.54
CA PRO A 40 -25.31 -2.25 12.36
C PRO A 40 -26.42 -2.69 11.42
N LYS A 41 -26.62 -4.02 11.36
CA LYS A 41 -27.77 -4.58 10.67
C LYS A 41 -28.91 -4.19 11.58
N PHE A 42 -29.75 -3.29 11.10
CA PHE A 42 -30.95 -2.84 11.78
C PHE A 42 -31.57 -4.05 12.47
N THR A 43 -31.60 -4.04 13.80
CA THR A 43 -32.26 -5.08 14.57
C THR A 43 -33.69 -5.11 14.07
N THR A 44 -34.10 -6.24 13.48
CA THR A 44 -35.46 -6.44 12.96
C THR A 44 -36.55 -6.23 14.03
N GLU A 45 -36.15 -6.08 15.29
CA GLU A 45 -37.01 -5.81 16.45
C GLU A 45 -37.19 -4.32 16.75
N GLU A 46 -36.31 -3.44 16.29
CA GLU A 46 -36.49 -1.98 16.37
C GLU A 46 -36.90 -1.44 15.00
N ARG A 47 -38.10 -1.85 14.56
CA ARG A 47 -38.77 -1.18 13.46
C ARG A 47 -38.85 0.31 13.80
N TYR A 48 -38.25 1.15 12.94
CA TYR A 48 -38.31 2.60 13.01
C TYR A 48 -39.61 3.10 13.65
N LYS A 49 -39.52 3.94 14.68
CA LYS A 49 -40.69 4.67 15.22
C LYS A 49 -41.45 5.43 14.13
N MET A 50 -40.78 5.75 13.03
CA MET A 50 -41.33 6.38 11.83
C MET A 50 -42.46 5.57 11.15
N MET A 51 -42.48 4.23 11.31
CA MET A 51 -43.56 3.37 10.77
C MET A 51 -44.85 3.41 11.63
N SER A 52 -44.85 4.09 12.78
CA SER A 52 -46.05 4.24 13.63
C SER A 52 -46.94 5.42 13.23
N LEU A 53 -46.56 6.14 12.17
CA LEU A 53 -47.40 7.14 11.53
C LEU A 53 -48.49 6.42 10.73
N HIS A 54 -49.54 6.03 11.43
CA HIS A 54 -50.86 5.65 10.90
C HIS A 54 -51.50 6.81 10.09
N LEU A 55 -50.79 7.41 9.11
CA LEU A 55 -51.40 8.30 8.12
C LEU A 55 -52.47 7.58 7.30
N ASN A 56 -52.46 6.25 7.28
CA ASN A 56 -53.49 5.43 6.65
C ASN A 56 -54.88 5.54 7.33
N LYS A 57 -55.01 6.23 8.47
CA LYS A 57 -56.28 6.36 9.20
C LYS A 57 -57.10 7.60 8.81
N GLY A 58 -56.61 8.44 7.89
CA GLY A 58 -57.29 9.64 7.38
C GLY A 58 -57.86 9.49 5.97
N TRP A 59 -58.28 8.28 5.58
CA TRP A 59 -58.56 7.88 4.19
C TRP A 59 -59.47 8.84 3.41
N PHE A 60 -60.46 9.47 4.05
CA PHE A 60 -61.39 10.36 3.35
C PHE A 60 -60.88 11.79 3.14
N ALA A 61 -60.21 12.38 4.14
CA ALA A 61 -59.78 13.78 4.08
C ALA A 61 -58.56 13.99 3.18
N PHE A 62 -57.62 13.03 3.19
CA PHE A 62 -56.45 13.08 2.33
C PHE A 62 -56.79 12.85 0.87
N ASP A 63 -57.71 11.93 0.57
CA ASP A 63 -58.15 11.69 -0.81
C ASP A 63 -58.97 12.87 -1.35
N PHE A 64 -59.83 13.47 -0.52
CA PHE A 64 -60.55 14.69 -0.87
C PHE A 64 -59.61 15.89 -1.08
N LEU A 65 -58.67 16.12 -0.16
CA LEU A 65 -57.67 17.19 -0.27
C LEU A 65 -56.78 16.98 -1.50
N ARG A 66 -56.35 15.74 -1.76
CA ARG A 66 -55.56 15.38 -2.95
C ARG A 66 -56.35 15.61 -4.23
N GLY A 67 -57.64 15.24 -4.27
CA GLY A 67 -58.52 15.50 -5.41
C GLY A 67 -58.74 17.01 -5.63
N PHE A 68 -58.94 17.77 -4.56
CA PHE A 68 -59.10 19.22 -4.62
C PHE A 68 -57.81 19.92 -5.04
N LEU A 69 -56.67 19.58 -4.46
CA LEU A 69 -55.36 20.13 -4.81
C LEU A 69 -54.96 19.74 -6.24
N PHE A 70 -55.23 18.52 -6.67
CA PHE A 70 -55.00 18.12 -8.07
C PHE A 70 -55.85 18.93 -9.05
N PHE A 71 -57.08 19.28 -8.68
CA PHE A 71 -57.97 20.12 -9.49
C PHE A 71 -57.53 21.59 -9.51
N VAL A 72 -57.08 22.13 -8.38
CA VAL A 72 -56.70 23.55 -8.21
C VAL A 72 -55.26 23.82 -8.65
N GLN A 73 -54.37 22.85 -8.48
CA GLN A 73 -52.95 22.92 -8.78
C GLN A 73 -52.49 21.60 -9.42
N PRO A 74 -52.70 21.45 -10.74
CA PRO A 74 -52.37 20.21 -11.47
C PRO A 74 -50.86 20.04 -11.71
N TYR A 75 -50.06 21.09 -11.47
CA TYR A 75 -48.64 21.10 -11.74
C TYR A 75 -47.84 20.86 -10.46
N ASP A 76 -46.86 19.96 -10.54
CA ASP A 76 -45.93 19.67 -9.45
C ASP A 76 -45.13 20.92 -9.07
N ILE A 77 -44.88 21.09 -7.77
CA ILE A 77 -44.07 22.19 -7.25
C ILE A 77 -42.63 21.97 -7.72
N PRO A 78 -42.05 22.87 -8.54
CA PRO A 78 -40.68 22.71 -9.02
C PRO A 78 -39.71 22.85 -7.84
N THR A 79 -39.14 21.72 -7.41
CA THR A 79 -38.18 21.64 -6.30
C THR A 79 -36.92 22.47 -6.55
N ASP A 80 -36.57 22.65 -7.83
CA ASP A 80 -35.41 23.44 -8.27
C ASP A 80 -35.56 24.93 -7.92
N LEU A 81 -36.79 25.47 -7.98
CA LEU A 81 -37.07 26.85 -7.55
C LEU A 81 -36.93 27.05 -6.05
N LEU A 82 -37.22 26.02 -5.25
CA LEU A 82 -37.07 26.07 -3.80
C LEU A 82 -35.59 26.06 -3.39
N VAL A 83 -34.79 25.22 -4.06
CA VAL A 83 -33.33 25.15 -3.88
C VAL A 83 -32.68 26.46 -4.29
N ASP A 84 -33.04 27.01 -5.46
CA ASP A 84 -32.48 28.26 -5.96
C ASP A 84 -32.92 29.49 -5.13
N ALA A 85 -34.10 29.46 -4.50
CA ALA A 85 -34.57 30.49 -3.58
C ALA A 85 -33.85 30.44 -2.22
N VAL A 86 -33.61 29.23 -1.69
CA VAL A 86 -32.82 29.02 -0.46
C VAL A 86 -31.36 29.43 -0.67
N GLU A 87 -30.83 29.20 -1.87
CA GLU A 87 -29.48 29.61 -2.24
C GLU A 87 -29.38 31.10 -2.63
N ASN A 88 -30.48 31.86 -2.51
CA ASN A 88 -30.58 33.31 -2.72
C ASN A 88 -30.12 33.76 -4.13
N ARG A 89 -30.27 32.90 -5.15
CA ARG A 89 -29.74 33.11 -6.50
C ARG A 89 -30.72 33.73 -7.51
N ILE A 90 -31.94 34.10 -7.11
CA ILE A 90 -33.00 34.52 -8.05
C ILE A 90 -33.52 35.95 -7.80
N SER A 91 -33.78 36.69 -8.89
CA SER A 91 -34.55 37.93 -8.93
C SER A 91 -36.04 37.70 -8.66
N THR A 92 -36.63 38.43 -7.71
CA THR A 92 -38.04 38.31 -7.27
C THR A 92 -39.08 38.28 -8.40
N SER A 93 -38.82 38.91 -9.54
CA SER A 93 -39.70 38.90 -10.72
C SER A 93 -39.84 37.52 -11.38
N LYS A 94 -38.79 36.70 -11.40
CA LYS A 94 -38.80 35.36 -12.01
C LYS A 94 -39.50 34.33 -11.11
N LEU A 95 -39.43 34.52 -9.80
CA LEU A 95 -40.21 33.76 -8.82
C LEU A 95 -41.72 34.03 -8.97
N ILE A 96 -42.09 35.29 -9.18
CA ILE A 96 -43.50 35.69 -9.34
C ILE A 96 -44.09 35.16 -10.65
N SER A 97 -43.35 35.22 -11.77
CA SER A 97 -43.85 34.72 -13.06
C SER A 97 -44.09 33.22 -13.05
N GLU A 98 -43.17 32.46 -12.47
CA GLU A 98 -43.25 30.99 -12.47
C GLU A 98 -44.24 30.48 -11.42
N SER A 99 -44.32 31.16 -10.27
CA SER A 99 -45.37 30.91 -9.27
C SER A 99 -46.77 31.17 -9.85
N MET A 100 -46.95 32.27 -10.61
CA MET A 100 -48.21 32.59 -11.25
C MET A 100 -48.64 31.53 -12.28
N HIS A 101 -47.70 30.86 -12.94
CA HIS A 101 -47.99 29.77 -13.88
C HIS A 101 -48.43 28.49 -13.15
N VAL A 102 -47.80 28.17 -12.02
CA VAL A 102 -48.14 27.01 -11.18
C VAL A 102 -49.52 27.18 -10.51
N GLU A 103 -49.87 28.41 -10.13
CA GLU A 103 -51.14 28.73 -9.44
C GLU A 103 -52.22 29.33 -10.37
N ALA A 104 -52.03 29.30 -11.69
CA ALA A 104 -52.93 29.96 -12.65
C ALA A 104 -54.39 29.49 -12.54
N ALA A 105 -54.62 28.19 -12.33
CA ALA A 105 -55.95 27.61 -12.18
C ALA A 105 -56.65 28.08 -10.89
N PHE A 106 -55.89 28.23 -9.80
CA PHE A 106 -56.39 28.82 -8.56
C PHE A 106 -56.78 30.29 -8.74
N LEU A 107 -55.95 31.08 -9.42
CA LEU A 107 -56.24 32.49 -9.70
C LEU A 107 -57.49 32.67 -10.58
N VAL A 108 -57.70 31.79 -11.56
CA VAL A 108 -58.93 31.76 -12.38
C VAL A 108 -60.15 31.44 -11.52
N LEU A 109 -60.06 30.46 -10.61
CA LEU A 109 -61.15 30.09 -9.70
C LEU A 109 -61.51 31.25 -8.76
N VAL A 110 -60.52 31.90 -8.16
CA VAL A 110 -60.72 33.09 -7.32
C VAL A 110 -61.35 34.23 -8.13
N GLY A 111 -60.87 34.46 -9.35
CA GLY A 111 -61.43 35.46 -10.26
C GLY A 111 -62.92 35.21 -10.57
N MET A 112 -63.28 33.97 -10.89
CA MET A 112 -64.67 33.56 -11.13
C MET A 112 -65.56 33.77 -9.89
N CYS A 113 -65.07 33.42 -8.70
CA CYS A 113 -65.77 33.67 -7.44
C CYS A 113 -65.97 35.17 -7.18
N CYS A 114 -64.95 36.01 -7.42
CA CYS A 114 -65.05 37.46 -7.27
C CYS A 114 -66.08 38.06 -8.23
N VAL A 115 -66.09 37.63 -9.49
CA VAL A 115 -67.05 38.10 -10.49
C VAL A 115 -68.48 37.73 -10.06
N LEU A 116 -68.71 36.50 -9.62
CA LEU A 116 -70.02 36.06 -9.12
C LEU A 116 -70.44 36.82 -7.84
N ALA A 117 -69.50 37.05 -6.93
CA ALA A 117 -69.72 37.80 -5.70
C ALA A 117 -70.02 39.29 -5.94
N CYS A 118 -69.60 39.87 -7.07
CA CYS A 118 -69.95 41.24 -7.46
C CYS A 118 -71.25 41.32 -8.26
N ILE A 119 -71.50 40.35 -9.16
CA ILE A 119 -72.69 40.35 -10.03
C ILE A 119 -73.96 40.15 -9.21
N ILE A 120 -73.97 39.21 -8.26
CA ILE A 120 -75.17 38.89 -7.46
C ILE A 120 -75.68 40.11 -6.66
N PRO A 121 -74.88 40.75 -5.78
CA PRO A 121 -75.34 41.93 -5.06
C PRO A 121 -75.57 43.11 -6.00
N GLY A 122 -74.82 43.24 -7.09
CA GLY A 122 -75.04 44.30 -8.09
C GLY A 122 -76.41 44.19 -8.78
N VAL A 123 -76.85 42.97 -9.09
CA VAL A 123 -78.16 42.69 -9.70
C VAL A 123 -79.28 42.92 -8.69
N GLU A 124 -79.12 42.50 -7.43
CA GLU A 124 -80.10 42.75 -6.37
C GLU A 124 -80.22 44.24 -6.03
N LEU A 125 -79.09 44.97 -5.96
CA LEU A 125 -79.09 46.42 -5.73
C LEU A 125 -79.75 47.17 -6.91
N TRP A 126 -79.51 46.70 -8.14
CA TRP A 126 -80.14 47.24 -9.35
C TRP A 126 -81.65 47.00 -9.36
N PHE A 127 -82.11 45.82 -8.93
CA PHE A 127 -83.54 45.53 -8.78
C PHE A 127 -84.19 46.33 -7.65
N ALA A 128 -83.49 46.54 -6.52
CA ALA A 128 -83.99 47.31 -5.38
C ALA A 128 -84.07 48.83 -5.66
N CYS A 129 -83.17 49.38 -6.48
CA CYS A 129 -83.15 50.82 -6.81
C CYS A 129 -84.07 51.21 -7.98
N ARG A 130 -84.81 50.27 -8.59
CA ARG A 130 -85.71 50.58 -9.72
C ARG A 130 -87.08 51.06 -9.19
N PRO A 131 -87.63 52.18 -9.70
CA PRO A 131 -88.96 52.63 -9.31
C PRO A 131 -90.02 51.61 -9.75
N ILE A 132 -90.87 51.18 -8.81
CA ILE A 132 -91.96 50.22 -9.01
C ILE A 132 -92.93 50.80 -10.06
N ARG A 133 -92.98 50.18 -11.25
CA ARG A 133 -94.01 50.42 -12.27
C ARG A 133 -95.03 49.28 -12.19
N GLU A 134 -96.32 49.62 -12.20
CA GLU A 134 -97.43 48.67 -11.99
C GLU A 134 -97.62 47.63 -13.11
N ASP A 135 -96.96 47.76 -14.28
CA ASP A 135 -97.04 46.80 -15.40
C ASP A 135 -95.86 45.81 -15.47
N TYR A 136 -95.37 45.34 -14.32
CA TYR A 136 -94.23 44.41 -14.29
C TYR A 136 -94.68 42.94 -14.46
N LYS A 137 -94.47 42.37 -15.65
CA LYS A 137 -94.39 40.91 -15.81
C LYS A 137 -93.03 40.45 -15.24
N PRO A 138 -92.99 39.48 -14.29
CA PRO A 138 -91.73 38.99 -13.76
C PRO A 138 -90.86 38.51 -14.91
N SER A 139 -89.59 38.95 -14.93
CA SER A 139 -88.60 38.49 -15.89
C SER A 139 -88.55 36.96 -15.86
N GLN A 140 -88.40 36.32 -17.03
CA GLN A 140 -88.56 34.87 -17.21
C GLN A 140 -87.35 34.04 -16.70
N HIS A 141 -86.38 34.66 -16.03
CA HIS A 141 -85.14 33.99 -15.59
C HIS A 141 -84.77 34.15 -14.10
N PRO A 142 -85.72 34.12 -13.13
CA PRO A 142 -85.36 34.05 -11.71
C PRO A 142 -84.63 32.74 -11.39
N SER A 143 -84.89 31.68 -12.18
CA SER A 143 -84.21 30.40 -12.06
C SER A 143 -82.71 30.47 -12.35
N VAL A 144 -82.25 31.36 -13.24
CA VAL A 144 -80.82 31.48 -13.58
C VAL A 144 -80.05 32.18 -12.46
N LEU A 145 -80.61 33.24 -11.90
CA LEU A 145 -80.03 33.94 -10.75
C LEU A 145 -80.01 33.04 -9.51
N ALA A 146 -81.12 32.34 -9.23
CA ALA A 146 -81.18 31.37 -8.14
C ALA A 146 -80.17 30.22 -8.34
N PHE A 147 -79.99 29.74 -9.58
CA PHE A 147 -79.00 28.71 -9.91
C PHE A 147 -77.57 29.19 -9.68
N LEU A 148 -77.22 30.41 -10.12
CA LEU A 148 -75.89 31.00 -9.90
C LEU A 148 -75.61 31.25 -8.42
N LEU A 149 -76.60 31.71 -7.66
CA LEU A 149 -76.50 31.91 -6.21
C LEU A 149 -76.32 30.57 -5.47
N THR A 150 -77.05 29.53 -5.89
CA THR A 150 -76.90 28.17 -5.36
C THR A 150 -75.49 27.63 -5.62
N ILE A 151 -74.95 27.83 -6.83
CA ILE A 151 -73.58 27.42 -7.16
C ILE A 151 -72.55 28.17 -6.32
N LEU A 152 -72.71 29.49 -6.16
CA LEU A 152 -71.77 30.29 -5.35
C LEU A 152 -71.75 29.82 -3.89
N VAL A 153 -72.93 29.61 -3.29
CA VAL A 153 -73.05 29.10 -1.92
C VAL A 153 -72.43 27.71 -1.79
N PHE A 154 -72.60 26.84 -2.78
CA PHE A 154 -72.00 25.51 -2.79
C PHE A 154 -70.46 25.57 -2.86
N ILE A 155 -69.90 26.40 -3.75
CA ILE A 155 -68.45 26.58 -3.88
C ILE A 155 -67.86 27.16 -2.59
N LEU A 156 -68.45 28.23 -2.05
CA LEU A 156 -68.00 28.84 -0.80
C LEU A 156 -68.12 27.87 0.38
N GLY A 157 -69.22 27.12 0.46
CA GLY A 157 -69.43 26.08 1.46
C GLY A 157 -68.36 24.98 1.40
N SER A 158 -68.06 24.47 0.20
CA SER A 158 -67.01 23.47 0.02
C SER A 158 -65.62 24.01 0.39
N CYS A 159 -65.33 25.28 0.08
CA CYS A 159 -64.06 25.92 0.41
C CYS A 159 -63.90 26.05 1.93
N MET A 160 -64.94 26.51 2.63
CA MET A 160 -64.93 26.63 4.10
C MET A 160 -64.77 25.28 4.80
N VAL A 161 -65.47 24.24 4.34
CA VAL A 161 -65.31 22.87 4.88
C VAL A 161 -63.89 22.36 4.67
N THR A 162 -63.33 22.56 3.47
CA THR A 162 -61.94 22.18 3.16
C THR A 162 -60.94 22.92 4.04
N MET A 163 -61.15 24.22 4.27
CA MET A 163 -60.30 25.06 5.11
C MET A 163 -60.32 24.61 6.57
N ILE A 164 -61.49 24.26 7.11
CA ILE A 164 -61.64 23.77 8.48
C ILE A 164 -60.92 22.42 8.66
N ILE A 165 -61.14 21.47 7.74
CA ILE A 165 -60.50 20.14 7.78
C ILE A 165 -58.97 20.28 7.66
N CYS A 166 -58.50 21.14 6.73
CA CYS A 166 -57.08 21.38 6.55
C CYS A 166 -56.44 21.97 7.81
N ASN A 167 -57.09 22.96 8.42
CA ASN A 167 -56.60 23.59 9.65
C ASN A 167 -56.49 22.58 10.81
N GLU A 168 -57.50 21.72 10.99
CA GLU A 168 -57.47 20.68 12.02
C GLU A 168 -56.35 19.65 11.78
N VAL A 169 -56.20 19.18 10.54
CA VAL A 169 -55.15 18.21 10.18
C VAL A 169 -53.76 18.82 10.31
N VAL A 170 -53.58 20.08 9.90
CA VAL A 170 -52.31 20.81 10.02
C VAL A 170 -51.98 21.05 11.49
N ALA A 171 -52.94 21.43 12.33
CA ALA A 171 -52.73 21.61 13.77
C ALA A 171 -52.27 20.31 14.45
N VAL A 172 -52.93 19.18 14.14
CA VAL A 172 -52.55 17.85 14.66
C VAL A 172 -51.20 17.38 14.10
N GLY A 173 -50.88 17.75 12.86
CA GLY A 173 -49.59 17.47 12.24
C GLY A 173 -48.44 18.24 12.90
N ILE A 174 -48.62 19.53 13.15
CA ILE A 174 -47.62 20.42 13.77
C ILE A 174 -47.26 19.95 15.19
N GLU A 175 -48.21 19.40 15.95
CA GLU A 175 -47.95 18.89 17.30
C GLU A 175 -47.05 17.64 17.31
N LYS A 176 -47.08 16.81 16.25
CA LYS A 176 -46.38 15.52 16.18
C LYS A 176 -45.08 15.53 15.35
N LEU A 177 -44.91 16.53 14.50
CA LEU A 177 -43.72 16.72 13.67
C LEU A 177 -42.41 16.91 14.46
N PRO A 178 -42.31 17.78 15.49
CA PRO A 178 -41.03 18.09 16.12
C PRO A 178 -40.42 16.86 16.82
N MET A 179 -41.22 16.06 17.53
CA MET A 179 -40.73 14.83 18.17
C MET A 179 -40.27 13.78 17.15
N THR A 180 -40.91 13.70 15.99
CA THR A 180 -40.53 12.72 14.95
C THR A 180 -39.22 13.12 14.28
N VAL A 181 -39.04 14.40 13.98
CA VAL A 181 -37.81 14.93 13.39
C VAL A 181 -36.64 14.81 14.36
N GLU A 182 -36.85 15.11 15.64
CA GLU A 182 -35.84 14.96 16.68
C GLU A 182 -35.38 13.50 16.83
N THR A 183 -36.33 12.55 16.83
CA THR A 183 -36.00 11.12 16.90
C THR A 183 -35.21 10.66 15.67
N ALA A 184 -35.61 11.07 14.47
CA ALA A 184 -34.92 10.71 13.23
C ALA A 184 -33.50 11.32 13.14
N LEU A 185 -33.33 12.56 13.62
CA LEU A 185 -32.02 13.21 13.70
C LEU A 185 -31.11 12.52 14.72
N GLN A 186 -31.67 12.07 15.85
CA GLN A 186 -30.93 11.32 16.86
C GLN A 186 -30.47 9.95 16.32
N ASP A 187 -31.35 9.21 15.65
CA ASP A 187 -31.02 7.93 15.02
C ASP A 187 -29.93 8.10 13.93
N LEU A 188 -29.99 9.17 13.15
CA LEU A 188 -28.98 9.48 12.14
C LEU A 188 -27.63 9.82 12.77
N LYS A 189 -27.63 10.58 13.87
CA LYS A 189 -26.42 10.94 14.61
C LYS A 189 -25.75 9.70 15.20
N ASP A 190 -26.54 8.81 15.80
CA ASP A 190 -26.03 7.59 16.43
C ASP A 190 -25.49 6.61 15.39
N TYR A 191 -26.17 6.47 14.24
CA TYR A 191 -25.67 5.71 13.09
C TYR A 191 -24.35 6.26 12.55
N HIS A 192 -24.24 7.60 12.42
CA HIS A 192 -23.02 8.25 11.95
C HIS A 192 -21.84 8.06 12.92
N ALA A 193 -22.08 8.20 14.22
CA ALA A 193 -21.06 8.02 15.26
C ALA A 193 -20.54 6.58 15.31
N ASP A 194 -21.43 5.58 15.25
CA ASP A 194 -21.00 4.18 15.30
C ASP A 194 -20.22 3.78 14.04
N THR A 195 -20.71 4.19 12.86
CA THR A 195 -20.07 3.90 11.57
C THR A 195 -18.67 4.51 11.48
N THR A 196 -18.50 5.77 11.89
CA THR A 196 -17.19 6.44 11.88
C THR A 196 -16.21 5.78 12.85
N SER A 197 -16.66 5.30 14.01
CA SER A 197 -15.82 4.61 14.98
C SER A 197 -15.34 3.24 14.47
N GLN A 198 -16.21 2.47 13.82
CA GLN A 198 -15.86 1.17 13.23
C GLN A 198 -14.90 1.33 12.04
N LEU A 199 -15.16 2.31 11.17
CA LEU A 199 -14.30 2.64 10.04
C LEU A 199 -12.89 3.02 10.53
N ARG A 200 -12.81 3.88 11.56
CA ARG A 200 -11.53 4.29 12.15
C ARG A 200 -10.78 3.08 12.71
N LYS A 201 -11.43 2.21 13.49
CA LYS A 201 -10.79 1.00 14.05
C LYS A 201 -10.27 0.07 12.96
N CYS A 202 -11.05 -0.17 11.90
CA CYS A 202 -10.66 -1.04 10.81
C CYS A 202 -9.50 -0.44 9.99
N LEU A 203 -9.58 0.85 9.66
CA LEU A 203 -8.53 1.55 8.91
C LEU A 203 -7.24 1.65 9.71
N THR A 204 -7.31 2.04 10.99
CA THR A 204 -6.11 2.13 11.83
C THR A 204 -5.47 0.76 12.00
N ARG A 205 -6.24 -0.31 12.27
CA ARG A 205 -5.67 -1.67 12.37
C ARG A 205 -5.03 -2.13 11.06
N SER A 206 -5.72 -1.94 9.93
CA SER A 206 -5.19 -2.35 8.62
C SER A 206 -3.94 -1.56 8.25
N LEU A 207 -3.93 -0.25 8.51
CA LEU A 207 -2.79 0.62 8.24
C LEU A 207 -1.61 0.27 9.15
N ASP A 208 -1.86 0.02 10.43
CA ASP A 208 -0.83 -0.31 11.42
C ASP A 208 -0.14 -1.63 11.06
N VAL A 209 -0.92 -2.68 10.74
CA VAL A 209 -0.38 -3.97 10.29
C VAL A 209 0.40 -3.84 8.98
N THR A 210 -0.14 -3.10 8.01
CA THR A 210 0.53 -2.91 6.71
C THR A 210 1.80 -2.07 6.87
N SER A 211 1.77 -1.05 7.72
CA SER A 211 2.92 -0.20 8.04
C SER A 211 3.98 -0.98 8.78
N GLU A 212 3.62 -1.80 9.75
CA GLU A 212 4.55 -2.65 10.50
C GLU A 212 5.20 -3.69 9.56
N ALA A 213 4.42 -4.32 8.68
CA ALA A 213 4.96 -5.23 7.66
C ALA A 213 5.93 -4.52 6.71
N ILE A 214 5.55 -3.34 6.19
CA ILE A 214 6.42 -2.55 5.31
C ILE A 214 7.69 -2.11 6.04
N LEU A 215 7.59 -1.71 7.31
CA LEU A 215 8.75 -1.34 8.12
C LEU A 215 9.66 -2.54 8.39
N ALA A 216 9.10 -3.71 8.67
CA ALA A 216 9.86 -4.94 8.83
C ALA A 216 10.59 -5.34 7.54
N ASP A 217 9.92 -5.22 6.39
CA ASP A 217 10.55 -5.45 5.08
C ASP A 217 11.65 -4.42 4.79
N LEU A 218 11.44 -3.15 5.16
CA LEU A 218 12.42 -2.07 5.01
C LEU A 218 13.61 -2.20 5.96
N ASP A 219 13.43 -2.81 7.13
CA ASP A 219 14.53 -3.09 8.06
C ASP A 219 15.35 -4.31 7.58
N ASN A 220 14.76 -5.20 6.77
CA ASN A 220 15.41 -6.38 6.17
C ASN A 220 15.83 -6.19 4.70
N VAL A 221 16.16 -4.96 4.28
CA VAL A 221 16.55 -4.64 2.89
C VAL A 221 17.80 -5.40 2.43
N GLU A 222 18.72 -5.75 3.33
CA GLU A 222 19.93 -6.50 2.99
C GLU A 222 19.61 -7.90 2.45
N GLU A 223 18.70 -8.63 3.11
CA GLU A 223 18.26 -9.97 2.69
C GLU A 223 17.27 -9.89 1.51
N LEU A 224 16.32 -8.96 1.55
CA LEU A 224 15.26 -8.85 0.53
C LEU A 224 15.73 -8.23 -0.79
N LEU A 225 16.75 -7.38 -0.76
CA LEU A 225 17.21 -6.61 -1.92
C LEU A 225 18.71 -6.76 -2.16
N GLY A 226 19.53 -6.77 -1.11
CA GLY A 226 20.99 -6.89 -1.23
C GLY A 226 21.42 -8.26 -1.79
N GLU A 227 20.95 -9.36 -1.21
CA GLU A 227 21.25 -10.72 -1.68
C GLU A 227 20.81 -10.98 -3.11
N PRO A 228 19.55 -10.71 -3.52
CA PRO A 228 19.12 -10.93 -4.89
C PRO A 228 19.88 -10.08 -5.90
N VAL A 229 20.18 -8.81 -5.58
CA VAL A 229 20.96 -7.94 -6.48
C VAL A 229 22.39 -8.44 -6.62
N GLN A 230 23.03 -8.90 -5.53
CA GLN A 230 24.37 -9.45 -5.59
C GLN A 230 24.39 -10.78 -6.37
N ALA A 231 23.38 -11.63 -6.18
CA ALA A 231 23.22 -12.88 -6.91
C ALA A 231 23.02 -12.64 -8.41
N GLU A 232 22.15 -11.71 -8.78
CA GLU A 232 21.92 -11.36 -10.19
C GLU A 232 23.18 -10.75 -10.83
N LEU A 233 23.87 -9.89 -10.09
CA LEU A 233 25.14 -9.32 -10.52
C LEU A 233 26.19 -10.42 -10.70
N SER A 234 26.23 -11.43 -9.82
CA SER A 234 27.17 -12.56 -9.93
C SER A 234 26.85 -13.45 -11.12
N THR A 235 25.56 -13.71 -11.40
CA THR A 235 25.14 -14.55 -12.54
C THR A 235 25.38 -13.88 -13.88
N GLU A 236 25.12 -12.58 -14.00
CA GLU A 236 25.29 -11.84 -15.26
C GLU A 236 26.76 -11.50 -15.55
N THR A 237 27.52 -11.11 -14.54
CA THR A 237 28.91 -10.67 -14.75
C THR A 237 29.95 -11.77 -14.53
N GLY A 238 29.59 -12.84 -13.81
CA GLY A 238 30.55 -13.85 -13.36
C GLY A 238 31.61 -13.29 -12.38
N LEU A 239 31.38 -12.11 -11.80
CA LEU A 239 32.38 -11.40 -11.00
C LEU A 239 32.83 -12.17 -9.76
N ASP A 240 31.93 -12.91 -9.11
CA ASP A 240 32.24 -13.73 -7.95
C ASP A 240 33.25 -14.84 -8.28
N VAL A 241 33.01 -15.55 -9.39
CA VAL A 241 33.92 -16.59 -9.90
C VAL A 241 35.28 -15.99 -10.29
N ALA A 242 35.28 -14.81 -10.90
CA ALA A 242 36.51 -14.12 -11.27
C ALA A 242 37.33 -13.66 -10.05
N LEU A 243 36.66 -13.16 -9.01
CA LEU A 243 37.30 -12.76 -7.75
C LEU A 243 37.85 -13.97 -7.00
N ASP A 244 37.13 -15.09 -6.94
CA ASP A 244 37.63 -16.33 -6.35
C ASP A 244 38.84 -16.87 -7.12
N ALA A 245 38.79 -16.89 -8.45
CA ALA A 245 39.93 -17.28 -9.27
C ALA A 245 41.16 -16.36 -9.07
N LEU A 246 40.94 -15.06 -8.82
CA LEU A 246 42.03 -14.11 -8.53
C LEU A 246 42.67 -14.39 -7.17
N VAL A 247 41.88 -14.71 -6.15
CA VAL A 247 42.39 -15.10 -4.82
C VAL A 247 43.17 -16.40 -4.90
N ASP A 248 42.66 -17.40 -5.61
CA ASP A 248 43.35 -18.68 -5.83
C ASP A 248 44.67 -18.51 -6.59
N LEU A 249 44.67 -17.68 -7.63
CA LEU A 249 45.88 -17.34 -8.37
C LEU A 249 46.90 -16.63 -7.47
N GLY A 250 46.45 -15.72 -6.60
CA GLY A 250 47.29 -15.07 -5.61
C GLY A 250 47.95 -16.06 -4.65
N ASN A 251 47.17 -16.99 -4.10
CA ASN A 251 47.66 -18.05 -3.21
C ASN A 251 48.65 -18.99 -3.90
N ALA A 252 48.33 -19.45 -5.12
CA ALA A 252 49.20 -20.32 -5.90
C ALA A 252 50.52 -19.63 -6.28
N THR A 253 50.47 -18.34 -6.60
CA THR A 253 51.67 -17.54 -6.92
C THR A 253 52.57 -17.38 -5.68
N GLN A 254 51.98 -17.18 -4.50
CA GLN A 254 52.71 -17.11 -3.24
C GLN A 254 53.39 -18.44 -2.90
N GLU A 255 52.69 -19.57 -3.06
CA GLU A 255 53.28 -20.90 -2.85
C GLU A 255 54.42 -21.18 -3.84
N LEU A 256 54.21 -20.86 -5.12
CA LEU A 256 55.22 -21.05 -6.16
C LEU A 256 56.47 -20.22 -5.88
N SER A 257 56.32 -18.98 -5.41
CA SER A 257 57.45 -18.15 -5.04
C SER A 257 58.20 -18.69 -3.83
N ALA A 258 57.49 -19.15 -2.79
CA ALA A 258 58.13 -19.77 -1.63
C ALA A 258 58.94 -21.02 -2.02
N LYS A 259 58.39 -21.86 -2.90
CA LYS A 259 59.12 -23.02 -3.46
C LYS A 259 60.32 -22.58 -4.31
N THR A 260 60.17 -21.52 -5.10
CA THR A 260 61.23 -20.97 -5.94
C THR A 260 62.38 -20.41 -5.10
N GLU A 261 62.06 -19.70 -4.01
CA GLU A 261 63.04 -19.19 -3.06
C GLU A 261 63.78 -20.33 -2.35
N SER A 262 63.08 -21.38 -1.93
CA SER A 262 63.71 -22.59 -1.38
C SER A 262 64.64 -23.26 -2.39
N LEU A 263 64.19 -23.41 -3.64
CA LEU A 263 64.98 -24.01 -4.72
C LEU A 263 66.24 -23.21 -5.02
N LEU A 264 66.15 -21.87 -5.07
CA LEU A 264 67.30 -21.00 -5.27
C LEU A 264 68.29 -21.12 -4.10
N ARG A 265 67.80 -21.16 -2.86
CA ARG A 265 68.63 -21.31 -1.66
C ARG A 265 69.34 -22.68 -1.61
N GLU A 266 68.65 -23.74 -1.99
CA GLU A 266 69.26 -25.07 -2.13
C GLU A 266 70.25 -25.14 -3.30
N GLY A 267 69.92 -24.48 -4.41
CA GLY A 267 70.81 -24.33 -5.56
C GLY A 267 72.11 -23.62 -5.20
N GLU A 268 72.05 -22.53 -4.43
CA GLU A 268 73.23 -21.81 -3.95
C GLU A 268 74.11 -22.72 -3.06
N ARG A 269 73.51 -23.45 -2.11
CA ARG A 269 74.24 -24.41 -1.27
C ARG A 269 74.89 -25.52 -2.09
N ALA A 270 74.16 -26.07 -3.06
CA ALA A 270 74.68 -27.11 -3.94
C ALA A 270 75.79 -26.59 -4.86
N HIS A 271 75.73 -25.32 -5.28
CA HIS A 271 76.79 -24.65 -6.02
C HIS A 271 78.06 -24.49 -5.18
N GLU A 272 77.94 -24.03 -3.93
CA GLU A 272 79.06 -23.90 -3.00
C GLU A 272 79.72 -25.26 -2.71
N LEU A 273 78.92 -26.28 -2.40
CA LEU A 273 79.39 -27.65 -2.20
C LEU A 273 80.03 -28.23 -3.47
N GLY A 274 79.45 -27.92 -4.64
CA GLY A 274 79.98 -28.33 -5.94
C GLY A 274 81.35 -27.71 -6.25
N LEU A 275 81.54 -26.45 -5.89
CA LEU A 275 82.84 -25.77 -6.00
C LEU A 275 83.88 -26.42 -5.08
N GLU A 276 83.50 -26.75 -3.84
CA GLU A 276 84.40 -27.41 -2.89
C GLU A 276 84.77 -28.82 -3.35
N LEU A 277 83.79 -29.61 -3.78
CA LEU A 277 84.03 -30.95 -4.33
C LEU A 277 84.88 -30.89 -5.60
N SER A 278 84.68 -29.89 -6.46
CA SER A 278 85.51 -29.69 -7.65
C SER A 278 86.96 -29.34 -7.27
N ARG A 279 87.19 -28.55 -6.22
CA ARG A 279 88.54 -28.25 -5.71
C ARG A 279 89.24 -29.52 -5.19
N GLU A 280 88.55 -30.30 -4.36
CA GLU A 280 89.10 -31.55 -3.81
C GLU A 280 89.34 -32.60 -4.91
N THR A 281 88.40 -32.75 -5.85
CA THR A 281 88.56 -33.62 -7.03
C THR A 281 89.77 -33.21 -7.88
N ASN A 282 89.96 -31.91 -8.10
CA ASN A 282 91.14 -31.39 -8.80
C ASN A 282 92.44 -31.55 -8.00
N LYS A 283 92.39 -31.59 -6.67
CA LYS A 283 93.53 -31.90 -5.82
C LYS A 283 93.91 -33.38 -5.93
N ILE A 284 92.94 -34.29 -5.78
CA ILE A 284 93.13 -35.74 -5.98
C ILE A 284 93.69 -36.02 -7.37
N ARG A 285 93.14 -35.38 -8.42
CA ARG A 285 93.66 -35.51 -9.79
C ARG A 285 95.14 -35.11 -9.88
N ARG A 286 95.52 -33.98 -9.28
CA ARG A 286 96.92 -33.51 -9.26
C ARG A 286 97.83 -34.45 -8.46
N ASP A 287 97.37 -34.94 -7.33
CA ASP A 287 98.12 -35.88 -6.48
C ASP A 287 98.32 -37.23 -7.20
N LEU A 288 97.29 -37.73 -7.89
CA LEU A 288 97.35 -38.92 -8.73
C LEU A 288 98.30 -38.72 -9.91
N GLU A 289 98.22 -37.60 -10.63
CA GLU A 289 99.16 -37.26 -11.71
C GLU A 289 100.59 -37.12 -11.18
N GLY A 290 100.76 -36.64 -9.95
CA GLY A 290 102.05 -36.60 -9.25
C GLY A 290 102.58 -38.00 -8.93
N ALA A 291 101.72 -38.87 -8.40
CA ALA A 291 102.05 -40.26 -8.09
C ALA A 291 102.40 -41.08 -9.34
N VAL A 292 101.62 -40.94 -10.42
CA VAL A 292 101.91 -41.55 -11.73
C VAL A 292 103.26 -41.08 -12.27
N ARG A 293 103.58 -39.78 -12.11
CA ARG A 293 104.90 -39.23 -12.50
C ARG A 293 106.06 -39.72 -11.63
N ALA A 294 105.82 -40.01 -10.35
CA ALA A 294 106.82 -40.51 -9.42
C ALA A 294 107.06 -42.04 -9.53
N CYS A 295 106.19 -42.79 -10.21
CA CYS A 295 106.38 -44.22 -10.45
C CYS A 295 107.71 -44.49 -11.19
N SER A 296 108.60 -45.28 -10.58
CA SER A 296 109.88 -45.68 -11.17
C SER A 296 110.14 -47.18 -10.94
N GLY A 297 110.83 -47.83 -11.88
CA GLY A 297 111.12 -49.28 -11.83
C GLY A 297 110.08 -50.18 -12.53
N PRO A 298 109.91 -51.45 -12.10
CA PRO A 298 109.07 -52.45 -12.78
C PRO A 298 107.57 -52.10 -12.83
N ASP A 299 107.09 -51.21 -11.96
CA ASP A 299 105.67 -50.83 -11.84
C ASP A 299 105.23 -49.75 -12.86
N ARG A 300 106.13 -49.29 -13.73
CA ARG A 300 105.84 -48.27 -14.77
C ARG A 300 104.74 -48.70 -15.74
N SER A 301 104.64 -50.00 -16.02
CA SER A 301 103.60 -50.56 -16.89
C SER A 301 102.21 -50.52 -16.24
N LEU A 302 102.13 -50.65 -14.92
CA LEU A 302 100.90 -50.56 -14.14
C LEU A 302 100.41 -49.11 -14.01
N CYS A 303 101.30 -48.16 -13.73
CA CYS A 303 100.93 -46.74 -13.63
C CYS A 303 100.50 -46.13 -14.98
N ALA A 304 100.93 -46.68 -16.12
CA ALA A 304 100.53 -46.22 -17.45
C ALA A 304 99.06 -46.51 -17.81
N VAL A 305 98.40 -47.41 -17.09
CA VAL A 305 96.98 -47.76 -17.30
C VAL A 305 96.05 -46.79 -16.54
N ILE A 306 96.58 -46.03 -15.57
CA ILE A 306 95.79 -45.13 -14.75
C ILE A 306 95.52 -43.82 -15.53
N ASP A 307 94.26 -43.63 -15.96
CA ASP A 307 93.80 -42.42 -16.62
C ASP A 307 93.17 -41.45 -15.61
N SER A 308 93.78 -40.27 -15.43
CA SER A 308 93.28 -39.20 -14.56
C SER A 308 92.19 -38.35 -15.22
N SER A 309 91.93 -38.52 -16.53
CA SER A 309 91.01 -37.69 -17.30
C SER A 309 89.53 -37.87 -16.90
N GLY A 310 89.18 -39.03 -16.35
CA GLY A 310 87.82 -39.32 -15.84
C GLY A 310 87.47 -38.62 -14.53
N ILE A 311 88.46 -38.05 -13.82
CA ILE A 311 88.27 -37.40 -12.51
C ILE A 311 87.98 -35.92 -12.74
N ARG A 312 86.84 -35.62 -13.39
CA ARG A 312 86.39 -34.24 -13.64
C ARG A 312 84.91 -34.09 -13.31
N LEU A 313 84.61 -33.19 -12.38
CA LEU A 313 83.25 -32.85 -11.99
C LEU A 313 82.86 -31.51 -12.64
N ASP A 314 81.83 -31.51 -13.49
CA ASP A 314 81.23 -30.31 -14.10
C ASP A 314 79.78 -30.17 -13.60
N LEU A 315 79.58 -29.40 -12.52
CA LEU A 315 78.25 -29.10 -11.96
C LEU A 315 77.72 -27.78 -12.54
N ARG A 316 76.69 -27.86 -13.38
CA ARG A 316 76.11 -26.70 -14.10
C ARG A 316 74.94 -26.04 -13.38
N ILE A 317 75.09 -25.80 -12.08
CA ILE A 317 74.04 -25.17 -11.25
C ILE A 317 73.90 -23.67 -11.54
N GLU A 318 74.95 -23.02 -12.03
CA GLU A 318 74.96 -21.58 -12.36
C GLU A 318 73.91 -21.19 -13.41
N ARG A 319 73.54 -22.11 -14.31
CA ARG A 319 72.48 -21.86 -15.30
C ARG A 319 71.10 -21.76 -14.65
N LEU A 320 70.85 -22.57 -13.62
CA LEU A 320 69.60 -22.54 -12.87
C LEU A 320 69.50 -21.28 -12.01
N LEU A 321 70.59 -20.89 -11.35
CA LEU A 321 70.65 -19.71 -10.49
C LEU A 321 70.53 -18.39 -11.25
N ARG A 322 70.93 -18.36 -12.53
CA ARG A 322 70.85 -17.18 -13.41
C ARG A 322 69.66 -17.21 -14.37
N ASP A 323 68.72 -18.14 -14.20
CA ASP A 323 67.54 -18.18 -15.06
C ASP A 323 66.62 -16.99 -14.74
N ASP A 324 66.48 -16.08 -15.71
CA ASP A 324 65.62 -14.90 -15.61
C ASP A 324 64.17 -15.26 -15.28
N ARG A 325 63.67 -16.42 -15.72
CA ARG A 325 62.30 -16.86 -15.45
C ARG A 325 62.10 -17.17 -13.96
N ILE A 326 63.09 -17.85 -13.36
CA ILE A 326 63.09 -18.22 -11.94
C ILE A 326 63.23 -16.96 -11.08
N LEU A 327 64.11 -16.04 -11.49
CA LEU A 327 64.29 -14.76 -10.81
C LEU A 327 63.04 -13.87 -10.89
N ARG A 328 62.32 -13.88 -12.03
CA ARG A 328 61.03 -13.19 -12.17
C ARG A 328 59.96 -13.76 -11.26
N LEU A 329 59.80 -15.09 -11.20
CA LEU A 329 58.84 -15.75 -10.31
C LEU A 329 59.04 -15.37 -8.84
N ARG A 330 60.30 -15.26 -8.40
CA ARG A 330 60.66 -14.74 -7.07
C ARG A 330 60.21 -13.28 -6.86
N SER A 331 60.28 -12.44 -7.88
CA SER A 331 59.87 -11.02 -7.78
C SER A 331 58.36 -10.81 -7.86
N THR A 332 57.63 -11.63 -8.61
CA THR A 332 56.18 -11.45 -8.85
C THR A 332 55.36 -11.66 -7.58
N SER A 333 55.78 -12.54 -6.66
CA SER A 333 55.09 -12.70 -5.37
C SER A 333 55.20 -11.50 -4.42
N ARG A 334 56.07 -10.53 -4.71
CA ARG A 334 56.13 -9.28 -3.94
C ARG A 334 55.04 -8.29 -4.34
N GLU A 335 54.33 -8.54 -5.43
CA GLU A 335 53.25 -7.68 -5.87
C GLU A 335 51.98 -7.96 -5.08
N ASN A 336 51.30 -6.88 -4.67
CA ASN A 336 50.12 -6.83 -3.81
C ASN A 336 48.86 -7.48 -4.43
N LEU A 337 48.98 -8.47 -5.31
CA LEU A 337 47.86 -9.09 -6.03
C LEU A 337 46.85 -9.71 -5.05
N THR A 338 47.35 -10.36 -4.01
CA THR A 338 46.51 -10.96 -2.96
C THR A 338 45.78 -9.89 -2.15
N GLU A 339 46.43 -8.75 -1.91
CA GLU A 339 45.82 -7.63 -1.19
C GLU A 339 44.76 -6.93 -2.04
N ALA A 340 45.08 -6.68 -3.32
CA ALA A 340 44.15 -6.11 -4.29
C ALA A 340 42.93 -7.03 -4.51
N GLY A 341 43.14 -8.35 -4.58
CA GLY A 341 42.06 -9.32 -4.70
C GLY A 341 41.17 -9.35 -3.45
N ARG A 342 41.75 -9.31 -2.25
CA ARG A 342 41.00 -9.22 -0.98
C ARG A 342 40.24 -7.90 -0.86
N GLN A 343 40.85 -6.80 -1.25
CA GLN A 343 40.21 -5.48 -1.26
C GLN A 343 39.00 -5.48 -2.21
N ALA A 344 39.19 -5.93 -3.46
CA ALA A 344 38.11 -6.00 -4.44
C ALA A 344 36.97 -6.91 -3.99
N ARG A 345 37.29 -8.05 -3.35
CA ARG A 345 36.28 -8.95 -2.74
C ARG A 345 35.55 -8.28 -1.58
N GLY A 346 36.25 -7.53 -0.73
CA GLY A 346 35.65 -6.77 0.36
C GLY A 346 34.70 -5.68 -0.14
N GLU A 347 35.10 -4.96 -1.19
CA GLU A 347 34.26 -3.94 -1.84
C GLU A 347 33.01 -4.56 -2.48
N TYR A 348 33.14 -5.73 -3.11
CA TYR A 348 32.01 -6.47 -3.68
C TYR A 348 30.99 -6.90 -2.61
N LEU A 349 31.46 -7.44 -1.48
CA LEU A 349 30.58 -7.78 -0.35
C LEU A 349 29.96 -6.54 0.31
N HIS A 350 30.63 -5.39 0.26
CA HIS A 350 30.11 -4.15 0.83
C HIS A 350 28.94 -3.56 0.03
N VAL A 351 28.69 -4.03 -1.20
CA VAL A 351 27.56 -3.56 -2.03
C VAL A 351 26.22 -3.76 -1.33
N GLN A 352 26.00 -4.88 -0.65
CA GLN A 352 24.75 -5.15 0.07
C GLN A 352 24.51 -4.12 1.18
N HIS A 353 25.52 -3.90 2.03
CA HIS A 353 25.46 -2.89 3.07
C HIS A 353 25.30 -1.48 2.50
N HIS A 354 25.91 -1.17 1.35
CA HIS A 354 25.75 0.12 0.69
C HIS A 354 24.30 0.33 0.22
N ILE A 355 23.67 -0.69 -0.37
CA ILE A 355 22.27 -0.66 -0.78
C ILE A 355 21.36 -0.49 0.44
N ALA A 356 21.57 -1.25 1.52
CA ALA A 356 20.80 -1.12 2.75
C ALA A 356 20.90 0.29 3.34
N ARG A 357 22.11 0.84 3.43
CA ARG A 357 22.35 2.18 3.96
C ARG A 357 21.74 3.29 3.10
N THR A 358 21.91 3.22 1.78
CA THR A 358 21.34 4.21 0.86
C THR A 358 19.81 4.18 0.87
N THR A 359 19.21 2.99 0.99
CA THR A 359 17.76 2.83 1.14
C THR A 359 17.26 3.43 2.46
N LEU A 360 17.98 3.20 3.56
CA LEU A 360 17.68 3.79 4.88
C LEU A 360 17.84 5.32 4.90
N ASP A 361 18.88 5.85 4.26
CA ASP A 361 19.11 7.29 4.14
C ASP A 361 18.03 7.96 3.28
N ALA A 362 17.57 7.30 2.20
CA ALA A 362 16.45 7.78 1.39
C ALA A 362 15.14 7.83 2.18
N ARG A 363 14.90 6.87 3.09
CA ARG A 363 13.77 6.86 4.02
C ARG A 363 13.80 8.07 4.94
N ASN A 364 14.93 8.33 5.59
CA ASN A 364 15.04 9.37 6.62
C ASN A 364 15.02 10.82 6.08
N ARG A 365 15.09 11.00 4.76
CA ARG A 365 15.03 12.33 4.10
C ARG A 365 13.62 12.77 3.70
N ARG A 366 12.62 11.88 3.76
CA ARG A 366 11.20 12.21 3.58
C ARG A 366 10.54 12.39 4.93
#